data_AF-A0A8I0PD34-F1
#
_entry.id   AF-A0A8I0PD34-F1
#
_cell.length_a   1.000
_cell.length_b   1.000
_cell.length_c   1.000
_cell.angle_alpha   90.00
_cell.angle_beta   90.00
_cell.angle_gamma   90.00
#
_symmetry.space_group_name_H-M   'P 1'
#
loop_
_entity.id
_entity.type
_entity.pdbx_description
1 polymer ?
#
loop_
_entity_poly.entity_id
_entity_poly.type
_entity_poly.pdbx_seq_one_letter_code
_entity_poly.pdbx_strand_id
1 'polypeptide(L)'
;MPGLRREEVALLAGVSPDYYQRLEQGRTAQVSDQVFDAVAQALSLSDVETEHLRNLARPRRADAEARTARRASRVVPDEPLVRLLQAMGDAPALLLGARLDNTGEAAGRRPYRAPGRRHA
;
A
#
# COMPACT_ATOMS: atom_id res chain seq x y z
N MET A 1 16.47 14.96 10.89
CA MET A 1 16.62 13.99 12.00
C MET A 1 16.75 12.60 11.41
N PRO A 2 17.72 11.77 11.80
CA PRO A 2 17.74 10.36 11.42
C PRO A 2 16.55 9.65 12.10
N GLY A 3 15.74 8.92 11.33
CA GLY A 3 14.62 8.14 11.86
C GLY A 3 15.11 6.88 12.59
N LEU A 4 14.22 6.25 13.36
CA LEU A 4 14.48 4.99 14.04
C LEU A 4 14.79 3.88 13.02
N ARG A 5 15.80 3.08 13.32
CA ARG A 5 16.06 1.81 12.64
C ARG A 5 15.03 0.78 13.09
N ARG A 6 14.79 -0.22 12.24
CA ARG A 6 13.88 -1.34 12.56
C ARG A 6 14.22 -2.04 13.88
N GLU A 7 15.51 -2.25 14.11
CA GLU A 7 16.03 -2.88 15.33
C GLU A 7 15.74 -2.04 16.57
N GLU A 8 15.83 -0.71 16.45
CA GLU A 8 15.51 0.23 17.53
C GLU A 8 14.01 0.25 17.82
N VAL A 9 13.16 0.19 16.79
CA VAL A 9 11.70 0.06 16.96
C VAL A 9 11.35 -1.27 17.64
N ALA A 10 11.96 -2.37 17.20
CA ALA A 10 11.74 -3.69 17.81
C ALA A 10 12.13 -3.70 19.30
N LEU A 11 13.27 -3.09 19.62
CA LEU A 11 13.74 -2.92 20.98
C LEU A 11 12.76 -2.12 21.83
N LEU A 12 12.31 -0.95 21.34
CA LEU A 12 11.36 -0.09 22.05
C LEU A 12 9.98 -0.73 22.20
N ALA A 13 9.55 -1.54 21.24
CA ALA A 13 8.29 -2.26 21.28
C ALA A 13 8.36 -3.59 22.07
N GLY A 14 9.53 -3.99 22.57
CA GLY A 14 9.71 -5.23 23.34
C GLY A 14 9.50 -6.50 22.51
N VAL A 15 9.74 -6.46 21.21
CA VAL A 15 9.61 -7.61 20.30
C VAL A 15 10.96 -7.96 19.66
N SER A 16 11.11 -9.19 19.18
CA SER A 16 12.33 -9.53 18.44
C SER A 16 12.40 -8.79 17.10
N PRO A 17 13.60 -8.43 16.60
CA PRO A 17 13.77 -7.84 15.27
C PRO A 17 13.13 -8.68 14.16
N ASP A 18 13.26 -10.01 14.22
CA ASP A 18 12.63 -10.93 13.28
C ASP A 18 11.09 -10.89 13.35
N TYR A 19 10.53 -10.74 14.56
CA TYR A 19 9.09 -10.59 14.74
C TYR A 19 8.61 -9.28 14.09
N TYR A 20 9.31 -8.17 14.35
CA TYR A 20 9.01 -6.87 13.76
C TYR A 20 9.13 -6.89 12.22
N GLN A 21 10.14 -7.58 11.67
CA GLN A 21 10.27 -7.74 10.21
C GLN A 21 9.10 -8.51 9.59
N ARG A 22 8.62 -9.59 10.24
CA ARG A 22 7.43 -10.32 9.78
C ARG A 22 6.15 -9.48 9.88
N LEU A 23 6.05 -8.65 10.93
CA LEU A 23 4.97 -7.68 11.12
C LEU A 23 4.92 -6.69 9.94
N GLU A 24 6.05 -6.05 9.61
CA GLU A 24 6.14 -5.10 8.47
C GLU A 24 5.76 -5.75 7.13
N GLN A 25 6.09 -7.02 6.94
CA GLN A 25 5.79 -7.76 5.71
C GLN A 25 4.35 -8.29 5.68
N GLY A 26 3.55 -8.07 6.73
CA GLY A 26 2.19 -8.58 6.84
C GLY A 26 2.12 -10.11 6.86
N ARG A 27 3.19 -10.79 7.33
CA ARG A 27 3.28 -12.26 7.43
C ARG A 27 2.85 -12.79 8.79
N THR A 28 2.46 -11.92 9.71
CA THR A 28 1.94 -12.29 11.03
C THR A 28 0.42 -12.39 10.96
N ALA A 29 -0.13 -13.59 11.18
CA ALA A 29 -1.57 -13.85 11.00
C ALA A 29 -2.46 -13.16 12.05
N GLN A 30 -1.97 -13.06 13.29
CA GLN A 30 -2.62 -12.34 14.39
C GLN A 30 -1.54 -11.66 15.24
N VAL A 31 -1.71 -10.37 15.46
CA VAL A 31 -0.85 -9.53 16.29
C VAL A 31 -1.72 -9.10 17.47
N SER A 32 -1.20 -9.17 18.69
CA SER A 32 -1.99 -8.77 19.88
C SER A 32 -2.14 -7.25 19.95
N ASP A 33 -3.21 -6.78 20.59
CA ASP A 33 -3.41 -5.36 20.85
C ASP A 33 -2.22 -4.75 21.62
N GLN A 34 -1.64 -5.50 22.55
CA GLN A 34 -0.45 -5.07 23.29
C GLN A 34 0.76 -4.80 22.37
N VAL A 35 0.97 -5.63 21.34
CA VAL A 35 2.05 -5.40 20.38
C VAL A 35 1.74 -4.19 19.50
N PHE A 36 0.48 -3.96 19.12
CA PHE A 36 0.12 -2.73 18.41
C PHE A 36 0.36 -1.48 19.25
N ASP A 37 -0.03 -1.50 20.51
CA ASP A 37 0.18 -0.37 21.42
C ASP A 37 1.67 -0.09 21.63
N ALA A 38 2.47 -1.13 21.83
CA ALA A 38 3.92 -1.00 21.99
C ALA A 38 4.60 -0.43 20.73
N VAL A 39 4.17 -0.85 19.53
CA VAL A 39 4.68 -0.30 18.26
C VAL A 39 4.23 1.14 18.04
N ALA A 40 2.98 1.46 18.34
CA ALA A 40 2.47 2.83 18.24
C ALA A 40 3.23 3.78 19.18
N GLN A 41 3.51 3.33 20.41
CA GLN A 41 4.30 4.08 21.37
C GLN A 41 5.75 4.26 20.91
N ALA A 42 6.40 3.19 20.40
CA ALA A 42 7.78 3.25 19.90
C ALA A 42 7.93 4.24 18.73
N LEU A 43 6.90 4.35 17.89
CA LEU A 43 6.86 5.27 16.75
C LEU A 43 6.27 6.65 17.10
N SER A 44 5.85 6.87 18.34
CA SER A 44 5.20 8.11 18.79
C SER A 44 4.00 8.50 17.92
N LEU A 45 3.17 7.51 17.57
CA LEU A 45 1.98 7.72 16.77
C LEU A 45 0.90 8.49 17.55
N SER A 46 0.19 9.37 16.86
CA SER A 46 -1.06 9.97 17.35
C SER A 46 -2.20 8.94 17.39
N ASP A 47 -3.32 9.31 18.01
CA ASP A 47 -4.52 8.46 18.08
C ASP A 47 -5.04 8.08 16.68
N VAL A 48 -5.03 9.05 15.76
CA VAL A 48 -5.47 8.85 14.36
C VAL A 48 -4.54 7.88 13.63
N GLU A 49 -3.23 8.03 13.81
CA GLU A 49 -2.24 7.14 13.20
C GLU A 49 -2.27 5.73 13.81
N THR A 50 -2.56 5.63 15.11
CA THR A 50 -2.74 4.36 15.82
C THR A 50 -4.00 3.64 15.33
N GLU A 51 -5.11 4.35 15.17
CA GLU A 51 -6.32 3.80 14.57
C GLU A 51 -6.07 3.35 13.13
N HIS A 52 -5.33 4.15 12.35
CA HIS A 52 -4.95 3.81 10.99
C HIS A 52 -4.09 2.53 10.94
N LEU A 53 -3.08 2.40 11.81
CA LEU A 53 -2.25 1.20 11.94
C LEU A 53 -3.09 -0.05 12.22
N ARG A 54 -4.04 0.06 13.17
CA ARG A 54 -4.97 -1.03 13.51
C ARG A 54 -5.85 -1.40 12.31
N ASN A 55 -6.32 -0.42 11.55
CA ASN A 55 -7.10 -0.65 10.33
C ASN A 55 -6.28 -1.31 9.21
N LEU A 56 -5.00 -0.98 9.07
CA LEU A 56 -4.08 -1.61 8.12
C LEU A 56 -3.78 -3.07 8.45
N ALA A 57 -3.73 -3.40 9.74
CA ALA A 57 -3.34 -4.73 10.20
C ALA A 57 -4.52 -5.70 10.38
N ARG A 58 -5.77 -5.22 10.34
CA ARG A 58 -6.95 -6.09 10.28
C ARG A 58 -6.90 -6.93 8.99
N PRO A 59 -6.97 -8.28 9.10
CA PRO A 59 -7.06 -9.11 7.91
C PRO A 59 -8.38 -8.81 7.20
N ARG A 60 -8.33 -7.99 6.15
CA ARG A 60 -9.45 -7.88 5.21
C ARG A 60 -9.65 -9.29 4.65
N ARG A 61 -10.78 -9.93 4.96
CA ARG A 61 -11.22 -11.17 4.30
C ARG A 61 -11.15 -11.02 2.77
N ALA A 62 -11.47 -9.82 2.28
CA ALA A 62 -11.31 -9.41 0.89
C ALA A 62 -9.86 -9.41 0.37
N ASP A 63 -8.83 -9.23 1.21
CA ASP A 63 -7.42 -9.23 0.78
C ASP A 63 -6.86 -10.63 0.55
N ALA A 64 -7.45 -11.70 1.10
CA ALA A 64 -7.04 -13.07 0.77
C ALA A 64 -7.54 -13.45 -0.63
N GLU A 65 -8.80 -13.13 -0.94
CA GLU A 65 -9.37 -13.26 -2.27
C GLU A 65 -8.72 -12.30 -3.26
N ALA A 66 -8.44 -11.05 -2.86
CA ALA A 66 -7.76 -10.06 -3.70
C ALA A 66 -6.26 -10.33 -3.87
N ARG A 67 -5.57 -11.06 -2.98
CA ARG A 67 -4.18 -11.52 -3.19
C ARG A 67 -4.12 -12.65 -4.21
N THR A 68 -5.08 -13.57 -4.16
CA THR A 68 -5.27 -14.60 -5.20
C THR A 68 -5.67 -13.96 -6.54
N ALA A 69 -6.54 -12.94 -6.52
CA ALA A 69 -6.91 -12.17 -7.70
C ALA A 69 -5.74 -11.31 -8.22
N ARG A 70 -5.00 -10.57 -7.39
CA ARG A 70 -3.85 -9.72 -7.80
C ARG A 70 -2.70 -10.52 -8.42
N ARG A 71 -2.51 -11.78 -8.01
CA ARG A 71 -1.54 -12.67 -8.68
C ARG A 71 -2.03 -13.14 -10.07
N ALA A 72 -3.31 -12.94 -10.37
CA ALA A 72 -3.98 -13.39 -11.60
C ALA A 72 -4.60 -12.25 -12.45
N SER A 73 -4.76 -11.02 -11.96
CA SER A 73 -5.56 -10.00 -12.65
C SER A 73 -4.99 -8.59 -12.54
N ARG A 74 -4.89 -7.96 -13.71
CA ARG A 74 -4.99 -6.51 -13.93
C ARG A 74 -6.14 -5.98 -13.07
N VAL A 75 -5.94 -4.90 -12.32
CA VAL A 75 -7.04 -4.27 -11.55
C VAL A 75 -8.12 -3.84 -12.53
N VAL A 76 -9.29 -4.47 -12.45
CA VAL A 76 -10.47 -4.10 -13.23
C VAL A 76 -11.22 -3.05 -12.41
N PRO A 77 -11.29 -1.78 -12.85
CA PRO A 77 -12.03 -0.76 -12.13
C PRO A 77 -13.52 -1.12 -12.11
N ASP A 78 -14.20 -0.78 -11.02
CA ASP A 78 -15.64 -0.93 -10.89
C ASP A 78 -16.39 0.04 -11.81
N GLU A 79 -17.62 -0.34 -12.22
CA GLU A 79 -18.44 0.40 -13.19
C GLU A 79 -18.58 1.91 -12.86
N PRO A 80 -18.79 2.34 -11.60
CA PRO A 80 -18.86 3.77 -11.27
C PRO A 80 -17.54 4.51 -11.52
N LEU A 81 -16.41 3.88 -11.21
CA LEU A 81 -15.08 4.43 -11.43
C LEU A 81 -14.75 4.51 -12.92
N VAL A 82 -15.14 3.52 -13.73
CA VAL A 82 -15.02 3.57 -15.19
C VAL A 82 -15.80 4.76 -15.76
N ARG A 83 -17.05 4.98 -15.31
CA ARG A 83 -17.86 6.12 -15.78
C ARG A 83 -17.25 7.46 -15.39
N LEU A 84 -16.70 7.57 -14.18
CA LEU A 84 -16.00 8.78 -13.75
C LEU A 84 -14.77 9.04 -14.63
N LEU A 85 -13.96 8.01 -14.90
CA LEU A 85 -12.80 8.11 -15.79
C LEU A 85 -13.20 8.49 -17.22
N GLN A 86 -14.30 7.95 -17.73
CA GLN A 86 -14.84 8.33 -19.05
C GLN A 86 -15.30 9.79 -19.10
N ALA A 87 -15.93 10.29 -18.04
CA ALA A 87 -16.37 11.68 -17.96
C ALA A 87 -15.22 12.69 -17.91
N MET A 88 -14.03 12.27 -17.47
CA MET A 88 -12.81 13.09 -17.46
C MET A 88 -12.17 13.27 -18.85
N GLY A 89 -12.60 12.50 -19.86
CA GLY A 89 -12.11 12.62 -21.23
C GLY A 89 -10.63 12.28 -21.38
N ASP A 90 -9.87 13.17 -22.02
CA ASP A 90 -8.42 12.99 -22.27
C ASP A 90 -7.53 13.46 -21.11
N ALA A 91 -8.11 13.85 -19.98
CA ALA A 91 -7.33 14.27 -18.82
C ALA A 91 -6.53 13.08 -18.25
N PRO A 92 -5.23 13.27 -17.95
CA PRO A 92 -4.42 12.21 -17.36
C PRO A 92 -4.95 11.85 -15.96
N ALA A 93 -5.05 10.56 -15.66
CA ALA A 93 -5.52 10.04 -14.37
C ALA A 93 -4.62 8.90 -13.88
N LEU A 94 -4.46 8.80 -12.55
CA LEU A 94 -3.68 7.75 -11.89
C LEU A 94 -4.56 7.00 -10.89
N LEU A 95 -4.54 5.65 -10.96
CA LEU A 95 -5.23 4.77 -10.02
C LEU A 95 -4.26 4.25 -8.97
N LEU A 96 -4.37 4.80 -7.75
CA LEU A 96 -3.57 4.40 -6.60
C LEU A 96 -4.37 3.42 -5.74
N GLY A 97 -3.74 2.30 -5.40
CA GLY A 97 -4.28 1.34 -4.44
C GLY A 97 -4.21 1.85 -3.01
N ALA A 98 -4.83 1.11 -2.09
CA ALA A 98 -4.89 1.46 -0.66
C ALA A 98 -3.51 1.58 0.03
N ARG A 99 -2.44 1.06 -0.57
CA ARG A 99 -1.06 1.22 -0.07
C ARG A 99 -0.27 2.28 -0.84
N LEU A 100 -0.96 3.14 -1.60
CA LEU A 100 -0.35 4.05 -2.57
C LEU A 100 0.50 3.32 -3.63
N ASP A 101 0.28 2.01 -3.78
CA ASP A 101 0.84 1.21 -4.84
C ASP A 101 0.14 1.58 -6.16
N ASN A 102 0.92 1.79 -7.21
CA ASN A 102 0.37 2.04 -8.54
C ASN A 102 -0.33 0.76 -9.01
N THR A 103 -1.66 0.78 -9.03
CA THR A 103 -2.47 -0.37 -9.45
C THR A 103 -2.66 -0.44 -10.97
N GLY A 104 -2.17 0.57 -11.70
CA GLY A 104 -2.21 0.65 -13.15
C GLY A 104 -2.28 2.10 -13.63
N GLU A 105 -1.44 2.42 -14.62
CA GLU A 105 -1.53 3.67 -15.38
C GLU A 105 -2.84 3.68 -16.19
N ALA A 106 -3.76 4.57 -15.87
CA ALA A 106 -4.92 4.86 -16.72
C ALA A 106 -4.50 5.88 -17.79
N ALA A 107 -3.53 5.50 -18.64
CA ALA A 107 -3.18 6.30 -19.81
C ALA A 107 -4.29 6.15 -20.85
N GLY A 108 -5.12 7.20 -20.94
CA GLY A 108 -5.92 7.49 -22.11
C GLY A 108 -5.06 7.31 -23.37
N ARG A 109 -5.48 6.36 -24.20
CA ARG A 109 -5.00 6.01 -25.53
C ARG A 109 -4.10 7.06 -26.21
N ARG A 110 -2.77 6.93 -26.06
CA ARG A 110 -1.79 7.18 -27.14
C ARG A 110 -0.40 6.68 -26.72
N PRO A 111 0.25 5.78 -27.49
CA PRO A 111 1.64 5.42 -27.22
C PRO A 111 2.53 6.63 -27.50
N TYR A 112 3.36 6.98 -26.51
CA TYR A 112 4.43 7.98 -26.65
C TYR A 112 5.40 7.52 -27.74
N ARG A 113 5.33 8.16 -28.92
CA ARG A 113 6.26 7.94 -30.04
C ARG A 113 7.48 8.84 -29.82
N ALA A 114 8.61 8.24 -29.44
CA ALA A 114 9.88 8.97 -29.34
C ALA A 114 10.24 9.65 -30.68
N PRO A 115 10.82 10.86 -30.67
CA PRO A 115 11.22 11.54 -31.90
C PRO A 115 12.37 10.76 -32.56
N GLY A 116 12.18 10.42 -33.83
CA GLY A 116 13.13 9.65 -34.62
C GLY A 116 14.48 10.37 -34.73
N ARG A 117 15.54 9.66 -34.38
CA ARG A 117 16.91 10.07 -34.73
C ARG A 117 17.04 9.97 -36.24
N ARG A 118 17.20 11.13 -36.89
CA ARG A 118 17.66 11.21 -38.28
C ARG A 118 19.12 10.78 -38.29
N HIS A 119 19.41 9.62 -38.88
CA HIS A 119 20.74 9.33 -39.41
C HIS A 119 20.81 9.97 -40.79
N ALA A 120 21.77 10.90 -40.95
CA ALA A 120 22.36 11.21 -42.24
C ALA A 120 23.51 10.21 -42.50
#